data_AF-A0AAN4YA47-F1
#
_entry.id   AF-A0AAN4YA47-F1
#
_cell.length_a   1.000
_cell.length_b   1.000
_cell.length_c   1.000
_cell.angle_alpha   90.00
_cell.angle_beta   90.00
_cell.angle_gamma   90.00
#
_symmetry.space_group_name_H-M   'P 1'
#
loop_
_entity.id
_entity.type
_entity.pdbx_description
1 polymer ?
#
loop_
_entity_poly.entity_id
_entity_poly.type
_entity_poly.pdbx_seq_one_letter_code
_entity_poly.pdbx_strand_id
1 'polypeptide(L)'
;MPHSMFLGSGVVQSRLKEFDVTEGYVDPSVCLGSTNGEVEYRPSLHAIRGCLKYSIVELALSLFTFALFVNSSILIVAGAALYGNPDVGEADLWGIHDLLSTSIAPAAGLIFGLALLLSGISAGIVCTMAGQMVSEGMLNWSIRPWLRRLITRSVSIIPSIVVAGAVGRKGLDKTLTASQVVLSVILPFVSAPLVYFTCRNRYMTVPSDRVMHGEDQTQTEGVKMKNNLITTVIAIVIWLIIAVMNVALLVLVGLGKA
;
A
#
# COMPACT_ATOMS: atom_id res chain seq x y z
N MET A 1 -0.85 0.48 4.03
CA MET A 1 -0.39 -0.92 4.10
C MET A 1 0.92 -1.05 3.33
N PRO A 2 1.84 -1.96 3.71
CA PRO A 2 3.15 -2.09 3.05
C PRO A 2 3.07 -2.36 1.55
N HIS A 3 2.18 -3.26 1.13
CA HIS A 3 1.99 -3.61 -0.28
C HIS A 3 1.49 -2.43 -1.14
N SER A 4 0.70 -1.51 -0.57
CA SER A 4 0.23 -0.31 -1.26
C SER A 4 1.36 0.67 -1.56
N MET A 5 2.43 0.69 -0.74
CA MET A 5 3.60 1.54 -0.98
C MET A 5 4.35 1.10 -2.23
N PHE A 6 4.54 -0.22 -2.40
CA PHE A 6 5.12 -0.78 -3.62
C PHE A 6 4.22 -0.54 -4.83
N LEU A 7 2.92 -0.84 -4.71
CA LEU A 7 1.96 -0.62 -5.79
C LEU A 7 1.94 0.84 -6.26
N GLY A 8 1.85 1.79 -5.33
CA GLY A 8 1.86 3.21 -5.64
C GLY A 8 3.13 3.63 -6.38
N SER A 9 4.30 3.15 -5.94
CA SER A 9 5.57 3.47 -6.59
C SER A 9 5.67 2.94 -8.03
N GLY A 10 5.13 1.76 -8.32
CA GLY A 10 5.18 1.18 -9.66
C GLY A 10 4.11 1.74 -10.61
N VAL A 11 2.89 2.00 -10.13
CA VAL A 11 1.81 2.56 -10.98
C VAL A 11 2.14 3.98 -11.47
N VAL A 12 2.89 4.76 -10.70
CA VAL A 12 3.31 6.12 -11.12
C VAL A 12 4.32 6.08 -12.28
N GLN A 13 5.10 5.00 -12.42
CA GLN A 13 6.12 4.92 -13.48
C GLN A 13 5.51 4.90 -14.89
N SER A 14 4.35 4.25 -15.07
CA SER A 14 3.69 4.24 -16.38
C SER A 14 3.21 5.63 -16.79
N ARG A 15 2.70 6.41 -15.84
CA ARG A 15 2.24 7.80 -16.09
C ARG A 15 3.40 8.73 -16.42
N LEU A 16 4.54 8.57 -15.75
CA LEU A 16 5.76 9.32 -16.07
C LEU A 16 6.20 9.04 -17.51
N LYS A 17 6.25 7.76 -17.90
CA LYS A 17 6.61 7.37 -19.27
C LYS A 17 5.62 7.94 -20.29
N GLU A 18 4.33 7.84 -20.02
CA GLU A 18 3.30 8.37 -20.91
C GLU A 18 3.45 9.89 -21.12
N PHE A 19 3.74 10.64 -20.05
CA PHE A 19 4.04 12.07 -20.13
C PHE A 19 5.27 12.34 -21.02
N ASP A 20 6.37 11.63 -20.77
CA ASP A 20 7.61 11.83 -21.54
C ASP A 20 7.48 11.43 -23.01
N VAL A 21 6.72 10.38 -23.33
CA VAL A 21 6.44 9.97 -24.71
C VAL A 21 5.55 10.99 -25.41
N THR A 22 4.54 11.54 -24.71
CA THR A 22 3.63 12.54 -25.28
C THR A 22 4.34 13.85 -25.62
N GLU A 23 5.24 14.29 -24.75
CA GLU A 23 6.03 15.51 -24.93
C GLU A 23 7.27 15.30 -25.84
N GLY A 24 7.53 14.06 -26.27
CA GLY A 24 8.65 13.73 -27.16
C GLY A 24 10.02 13.68 -26.50
N TYR A 25 10.10 13.53 -25.18
CA TYR A 25 11.35 13.41 -24.43
C TYR A 25 11.96 12.00 -24.51
N VAL A 26 11.15 10.96 -24.72
CA VAL A 26 11.58 9.56 -24.73
C VAL A 26 10.88 8.78 -25.84
N ASP A 27 11.62 7.89 -26.50
CA ASP A 27 11.06 7.01 -27.52
C ASP A 27 10.03 6.01 -26.93
N PRO A 28 8.93 5.72 -27.64
CA PRO A 28 7.92 4.78 -27.17
C PRO A 28 8.45 3.36 -26.89
N SER A 29 9.53 2.96 -27.58
CA SER A 29 10.17 1.64 -27.53
C SER A 29 10.90 1.35 -26.23
N VAL A 30 11.26 2.36 -25.44
CA VAL A 30 12.03 2.19 -24.20
C VAL A 30 11.18 1.46 -23.15
N CYS A 31 11.66 0.32 -22.65
CA CYS A 31 10.92 -0.47 -21.67
C CYS A 31 11.01 0.12 -20.25
N LEU A 32 9.96 -0.10 -19.45
CA LEU A 32 10.01 0.16 -18.00
C LEU A 32 10.76 -0.99 -17.33
N GLY A 33 11.85 -0.70 -16.61
CA GLY A 33 12.56 -1.71 -15.83
C GLY A 33 14.07 -1.53 -15.85
N SER A 34 14.76 -2.58 -15.40
CA SER A 34 16.21 -2.70 -15.50
C SER A 34 16.56 -4.04 -16.13
N THR A 35 17.36 -4.00 -17.20
CA THR A 35 17.91 -5.19 -17.86
C THR A 35 19.41 -5.23 -17.55
N ASN A 36 19.91 -6.36 -17.04
CA ASN A 36 21.33 -6.55 -16.70
C ASN A 36 21.93 -5.47 -15.75
N GLY A 37 21.10 -4.85 -14.91
CA GLY A 37 21.52 -3.84 -13.93
C GLY A 37 21.53 -2.40 -14.45
N GLU A 38 21.23 -2.17 -15.74
CA GLU A 38 21.06 -0.82 -16.29
C GLU A 38 19.58 -0.44 -16.29
N VAL A 39 19.28 0.80 -15.88
CA VAL A 39 17.90 1.33 -15.86
C VAL A 39 17.58 1.86 -17.24
N GLU A 40 16.62 1.24 -17.91
CA GLU A 40 16.32 1.49 -19.33
C GLU A 40 15.50 2.78 -19.53
N TYR A 41 14.63 3.11 -18.58
CA TYR A 41 13.84 4.35 -18.59
C TYR A 41 14.20 5.28 -17.42
N ARG A 42 14.56 6.53 -17.73
CA ARG A 42 14.77 7.60 -16.73
C ARG A 42 13.83 8.78 -17.03
N PRO A 43 12.99 9.19 -16.06
CA PRO A 43 12.00 10.24 -16.30
C PRO A 43 12.64 11.63 -16.38
N SER A 44 12.07 12.51 -17.22
CA SER A 44 12.49 13.91 -17.31
C SER A 44 12.12 14.72 -16.06
N LEU A 45 12.81 15.82 -15.80
CA LEU A 45 12.50 16.70 -14.67
C LEU A 45 11.09 17.31 -14.76
N HIS A 46 10.62 17.58 -15.98
CA HIS A 46 9.29 18.12 -16.25
C HIS A 46 8.20 17.08 -15.91
N ALA A 47 8.37 15.84 -16.36
CA ALA A 47 7.47 14.73 -16.02
C ALA A 47 7.38 14.53 -14.50
N ILE A 48 8.52 14.51 -13.81
CA ILE A 48 8.55 14.34 -12.35
C ILE A 48 7.77 15.45 -11.66
N ARG A 49 8.02 16.73 -12.00
CA ARG A 49 7.35 17.87 -11.35
C ARG A 49 5.85 17.91 -11.62
N GLY A 50 5.44 17.58 -12.84
CA GLY A 50 4.02 17.49 -13.22
C GLY A 50 3.33 16.33 -12.50
N CYS A 51 3.78 15.11 -12.74
CA CYS A 51 3.17 13.90 -12.20
C CYS A 51 3.20 13.85 -10.66
N LEU A 52 4.24 14.39 -10.02
CA LEU A 52 4.30 14.44 -8.55
C LEU A 52 3.18 15.30 -7.97
N LYS A 53 2.93 16.49 -8.52
CA LYS A 53 1.83 17.37 -8.06
C LYS A 53 0.48 16.69 -8.24
N TYR A 54 0.21 16.12 -9.41
CA TYR A 54 -1.03 15.40 -9.67
C TYR A 54 -1.21 14.19 -8.75
N SER A 55 -0.15 13.39 -8.57
CA SER A 55 -0.18 12.22 -7.69
C SER A 55 -0.42 12.60 -6.22
N ILE A 56 0.19 13.68 -5.73
CA ILE A 56 -0.06 14.17 -4.37
C ILE A 56 -1.52 14.59 -4.21
N VAL A 57 -2.09 15.34 -5.16
CA VAL A 57 -3.49 15.79 -5.09
C VAL A 57 -4.46 14.59 -5.15
N GLU A 58 -4.24 13.65 -6.06
CA GLU A 58 -5.05 12.44 -6.20
C GLU A 58 -5.01 11.58 -4.94
N LEU A 59 -3.82 11.34 -4.37
CA LEU A 59 -3.65 10.58 -3.14
C LEU A 59 -4.26 11.30 -1.94
N ALA A 60 -4.08 12.62 -1.82
CA ALA A 60 -4.66 13.39 -0.74
C ALA A 60 -6.19 13.38 -0.80
N LEU A 61 -6.77 13.62 -1.97
CA LEU A 61 -8.21 13.55 -2.17
C LEU A 61 -8.74 12.15 -1.89
N SER A 62 -8.13 11.10 -2.44
CA SER A 62 -8.56 9.72 -2.24
C SER A 62 -8.52 9.30 -0.77
N LEU A 63 -7.43 9.60 -0.06
CA LEU A 63 -7.28 9.24 1.36
C LEU A 63 -8.19 10.07 2.27
N PHE A 64 -8.31 11.38 2.04
CA PHE A 64 -9.08 12.26 2.91
C PHE A 64 -10.58 12.20 2.66
N THR A 65 -11.01 11.99 1.42
CA THR A 65 -12.45 11.95 1.09
C THR A 65 -12.98 10.53 1.18
N PHE A 66 -12.37 9.55 0.52
CA PHE A 66 -12.95 8.21 0.42
C PHE A 66 -12.56 7.35 1.61
N ALA A 67 -11.26 7.21 1.89
CA ALA A 67 -10.81 6.29 2.95
C ALA A 67 -11.24 6.76 4.35
N LEU A 68 -11.08 8.05 4.66
CA LEU A 68 -11.53 8.60 5.94
C LEU A 68 -13.04 8.50 6.11
N PHE A 69 -13.82 8.82 5.07
CA PHE A 69 -15.28 8.71 5.12
C PHE A 69 -15.73 7.27 5.37
N VAL A 70 -15.19 6.29 4.65
CA VAL A 70 -15.56 4.87 4.83
C VAL A 70 -15.16 4.38 6.22
N ASN A 71 -13.92 4.62 6.65
CA ASN A 71 -13.45 4.20 7.97
C ASN A 71 -14.26 4.85 9.11
N SER A 72 -14.59 6.13 8.96
CA SER A 72 -15.41 6.85 9.95
C SER A 72 -16.86 6.34 9.94
N SER A 73 -17.43 6.05 8.77
CA SER A 73 -18.79 5.52 8.65
C SER A 73 -18.93 4.17 9.35
N ILE A 74 -17.97 3.26 9.14
CA ILE A 74 -17.97 1.95 9.81
C ILE A 74 -17.88 2.14 11.34
N LEU A 75 -16.99 3.02 11.81
CA LEU A 75 -16.82 3.29 13.24
C LEU A 75 -18.07 3.93 13.87
N ILE A 76 -18.70 4.88 13.18
CA ILE A 76 -19.92 5.56 13.66
C ILE A 76 -21.09 4.57 13.71
N VAL A 77 -21.26 3.75 12.67
CA VAL A 77 -22.32 2.73 12.63
C VAL A 77 -22.09 1.68 13.72
N ALA A 78 -20.87 1.18 13.87
CA ALA A 78 -20.51 0.26 14.94
C ALA A 78 -20.76 0.88 16.32
N GLY A 79 -20.33 2.13 16.53
CA GLY A 79 -20.60 2.87 17.77
C GLY A 79 -22.09 3.04 18.04
N ALA A 80 -22.86 3.57 17.10
CA ALA A 80 -24.28 3.81 17.28
C ALA A 80 -25.09 2.53 17.54
N ALA A 81 -24.65 1.40 17.00
CA ALA A 81 -25.41 0.15 17.04
C ALA A 81 -24.94 -0.82 18.15
N LEU A 82 -23.65 -0.79 18.55
CA LEU A 82 -23.10 -1.65 19.61
C LEU A 82 -22.97 -0.94 20.98
N TYR A 83 -22.98 0.40 21.05
CA TYR A 83 -22.71 1.10 22.30
C TYR A 83 -23.79 0.85 23.35
N GLY A 84 -23.39 0.26 24.48
CA GLY A 84 -24.27 -0.01 25.62
C GLY A 84 -24.98 -1.38 25.62
N ASN A 85 -24.73 -2.24 24.63
CA ASN A 85 -25.29 -3.60 24.61
C ASN A 85 -24.31 -4.63 25.24
N PRO A 86 -24.63 -5.22 26.39
CA PRO A 86 -23.78 -6.23 27.04
C PRO A 86 -23.80 -7.60 26.34
N ASP A 87 -24.81 -7.87 25.51
CA ASP A 87 -24.98 -9.15 24.80
C ASP A 87 -24.20 -9.24 23.48
N VAL A 88 -23.60 -8.14 23.00
CA VAL A 88 -22.74 -8.16 21.80
C VAL A 88 -21.32 -8.48 22.23
N GLY A 89 -21.14 -9.71 22.73
CA GLY A 89 -19.83 -10.27 23.01
C GLY A 89 -19.04 -10.46 21.71
N GLU A 90 -17.94 -9.71 21.57
CA GLU A 90 -17.02 -9.65 20.42
C GLU A 90 -17.69 -9.13 19.13
N ALA A 91 -17.23 -7.97 18.64
CA ALA A 91 -17.69 -7.34 17.40
C ALA A 91 -17.20 -8.10 16.15
N ASP A 92 -17.67 -9.33 16.01
CA ASP A 92 -17.37 -10.22 14.90
C ASP A 92 -18.15 -9.78 13.63
N LEU A 93 -17.62 -10.10 12.45
CA LEU A 93 -18.21 -9.83 11.15
C LEU A 93 -19.67 -10.31 11.03
N TRP A 94 -19.98 -11.49 11.61
CA TRP A 94 -21.35 -12.00 11.66
C TRP A 94 -22.23 -11.17 12.60
N GLY A 95 -21.69 -10.74 13.74
CA GLY A 95 -22.38 -9.85 14.67
C GLY A 95 -22.77 -8.53 14.00
N ILE A 96 -21.85 -7.93 13.22
CA ILE A 96 -22.13 -6.71 12.47
C ILE A 96 -23.22 -6.94 11.41
N HIS A 97 -23.16 -8.05 10.67
CA HIS A 97 -24.18 -8.38 9.68
C HIS A 97 -25.59 -8.51 10.29
N ASP A 98 -25.71 -9.27 11.38
CA ASP A 98 -26.99 -9.52 12.03
C ASP A 98 -27.53 -8.25 12.65
N LEU A 99 -26.66 -7.43 13.26
CA LEU A 99 -27.01 -6.14 13.81
C LEU A 99 -27.54 -5.19 12.72
N LEU A 100 -26.82 -5.04 11.60
CA LEU A 100 -27.30 -4.20 10.49
C LEU A 100 -28.65 -4.67 9.95
N SER A 101 -28.84 -5.99 9.89
CA SER A 101 -30.09 -6.61 9.43
C SER A 101 -31.26 -6.32 10.36
N THR A 102 -31.04 -6.39 11.67
CA THR A 102 -32.09 -6.25 12.69
C THR A 102 -32.36 -4.79 13.07
N SER A 103 -31.33 -3.95 13.17
CA SER A 103 -31.46 -2.57 13.64
C SER A 103 -31.76 -1.54 12.55
N ILE A 104 -31.41 -1.82 11.29
CA ILE A 104 -31.67 -0.90 10.16
C ILE A 104 -32.71 -1.50 9.22
N ALA A 105 -32.34 -2.58 8.52
CA ALA A 105 -33.21 -3.31 7.60
C ALA A 105 -32.52 -4.60 7.14
N PRO A 106 -33.27 -5.67 6.78
CA PRO A 106 -32.69 -6.90 6.23
C PRO A 106 -31.80 -6.66 5.00
N ALA A 107 -32.13 -5.64 4.20
CA ALA A 107 -31.33 -5.24 3.04
C ALA A 107 -29.94 -4.69 3.42
N ALA A 108 -29.77 -4.10 4.61
CA ALA A 108 -28.51 -3.51 5.05
C ALA A 108 -27.44 -4.60 5.30
N GLY A 109 -27.82 -5.72 5.90
CA GLY A 109 -26.92 -6.88 6.06
C GLY A 109 -26.48 -7.46 4.72
N LEU A 110 -27.40 -7.58 3.77
CA LEU A 110 -27.08 -8.05 2.41
C LEU A 110 -26.11 -7.10 1.69
N ILE A 111 -26.31 -5.78 1.79
CA ILE A 111 -25.39 -4.79 1.22
C ILE A 111 -24.01 -4.88 1.89
N PHE A 112 -23.95 -5.06 3.20
CA PHE A 112 -22.70 -5.25 3.92
C PHE A 112 -21.95 -6.51 3.45
N GLY A 113 -22.65 -7.65 3.34
CA GLY A 113 -22.07 -8.88 2.80
C GLY A 113 -21.55 -8.73 1.37
N LEU A 114 -22.30 -8.04 0.50
CA LEU A 114 -21.88 -7.74 -0.86
C LEU A 114 -20.65 -6.82 -0.89
N ALA A 115 -20.61 -5.81 -0.03
CA ALA A 115 -19.47 -4.91 0.10
C ALA A 115 -18.19 -5.65 0.53
N LEU A 116 -18.30 -6.59 1.48
CA LEU A 116 -17.18 -7.44 1.90
C LEU A 116 -16.67 -8.32 0.76
N LEU A 117 -17.57 -8.91 -0.04
CA LEU A 117 -17.20 -9.71 -1.21
C LEU A 117 -16.44 -8.87 -2.24
N LEU A 118 -16.97 -7.68 -2.58
CA LEU A 118 -16.33 -6.77 -3.52
C LEU A 118 -14.97 -6.27 -3.01
N SER A 119 -14.85 -5.97 -1.72
CA SER A 119 -13.59 -5.59 -1.07
C SER A 119 -12.55 -6.72 -1.18
N GLY A 120 -12.93 -7.97 -0.91
CA GLY A 120 -12.05 -9.13 -1.04
C GLY A 120 -11.59 -9.40 -2.48
N ILE A 121 -12.44 -9.14 -3.48
CA ILE A 121 -12.06 -9.22 -4.89
C ILE A 121 -11.01 -8.15 -5.24
N SER A 122 -11.24 -6.91 -4.81
CA SER A 122 -10.32 -5.78 -5.03
C SER A 122 -8.96 -6.01 -4.37
N ALA A 123 -8.96 -6.44 -3.09
CA ALA A 123 -7.73 -6.76 -2.36
C ALA A 123 -6.91 -7.85 -3.07
N GLY A 124 -7.56 -8.84 -3.67
CA GLY A 124 -6.88 -9.87 -4.47
C GLY A 124 -6.09 -9.30 -5.65
N ILE A 125 -6.65 -8.31 -6.37
CA ILE A 125 -5.98 -7.67 -7.51
C ILE A 125 -4.76 -6.87 -7.01
N VAL A 126 -4.98 -6.01 -6.01
CA VAL A 126 -3.93 -5.16 -5.41
C VAL A 126 -2.76 -6.02 -4.90
N CYS A 127 -3.04 -7.12 -4.18
CA CYS A 127 -2.02 -8.03 -3.68
C CYS A 127 -1.23 -8.68 -4.83
N THR A 128 -1.89 -9.10 -5.91
CA THR A 128 -1.17 -9.69 -7.05
C THR A 128 -0.23 -8.70 -7.70
N MET A 129 -0.69 -7.47 -7.97
CA MET A 129 0.13 -6.41 -8.59
C MET A 129 1.30 -6.02 -7.71
N ALA A 130 1.08 -5.78 -6.42
CA ALA A 130 2.15 -5.49 -5.47
C ALA A 130 3.15 -6.65 -5.36
N GLY A 131 2.65 -7.89 -5.35
CA GLY A 131 3.48 -9.09 -5.37
C GLY A 131 4.34 -9.21 -6.63
N GLN A 132 3.85 -8.74 -7.79
CA GLN A 132 4.67 -8.68 -9.01
C GLN A 132 5.84 -7.72 -8.84
N MET A 133 5.57 -6.50 -8.37
CA MET A 133 6.59 -5.47 -8.19
C MET A 133 7.68 -5.90 -7.22
N VAL A 134 7.30 -6.55 -6.11
CA VAL A 134 8.27 -7.07 -5.13
C VAL A 134 9.07 -8.23 -5.72
N SER A 135 8.42 -9.16 -6.42
CA SER A 135 9.09 -10.35 -6.98
C SER A 135 10.07 -10.00 -8.10
N GLU A 136 9.67 -9.11 -9.02
CA GLU A 136 10.51 -8.68 -10.14
C GLU A 136 11.58 -7.68 -9.70
N GLY A 137 11.27 -6.80 -8.74
CA GLY A 137 12.22 -5.80 -8.27
C GLY A 137 13.24 -6.33 -7.24
N MET A 138 12.82 -7.13 -6.26
CA MET A 138 13.69 -7.57 -5.16
C MET A 138 14.24 -8.98 -5.33
N LEU A 139 13.46 -9.88 -5.94
CA LEU A 139 13.86 -11.28 -6.14
C LEU A 139 14.33 -11.56 -7.58
N ASN A 140 14.25 -10.59 -8.49
CA ASN A 140 14.48 -10.76 -9.94
C ASN A 140 13.76 -12.00 -10.51
N TRP A 141 12.57 -12.31 -9.96
CA TRP A 141 11.81 -13.51 -10.31
C TRP A 141 10.55 -13.16 -11.08
N SER A 142 10.57 -13.46 -12.38
CA SER A 142 9.41 -13.34 -13.26
C SER A 142 8.60 -14.64 -13.31
N ILE A 143 7.30 -14.56 -13.00
CA ILE A 143 6.33 -15.65 -13.11
C ILE A 143 5.13 -15.11 -13.89
N ARG A 144 4.50 -15.96 -14.71
CA ARG A 144 3.26 -15.61 -15.43
C ARG A 144 2.18 -15.09 -14.45
N PRO A 145 1.49 -13.97 -14.75
CA PRO A 145 0.55 -13.33 -13.82
C PRO A 145 -0.55 -14.25 -13.28
N TRP A 146 -1.11 -15.12 -14.14
CA TRP A 146 -2.13 -16.10 -13.73
C TRP A 146 -1.59 -17.12 -12.71
N LEU A 147 -0.37 -17.63 -12.93
CA LEU A 147 0.22 -18.61 -12.04
C LEU A 147 0.56 -18.00 -10.69
N ARG A 148 1.09 -16.77 -10.68
CA ARG A 148 1.32 -15.99 -9.45
C ARG A 148 0.03 -15.77 -8.67
N ARG A 149 -1.07 -15.41 -9.35
CA ARG A 149 -2.40 -15.27 -8.74
C ARG A 149 -2.91 -16.58 -8.15
N LEU A 150 -2.71 -17.70 -8.86
CA LEU A 150 -3.11 -19.02 -8.36
C LEU A 150 -2.33 -19.40 -7.10
N ILE A 151 -1.00 -19.29 -7.12
CA ILE A 151 -0.13 -19.63 -5.99
C ILE A 151 -0.47 -18.77 -4.76
N THR A 152 -0.50 -17.44 -4.92
CA THR A 152 -0.78 -16.52 -3.80
C THR A 152 -2.18 -16.73 -3.22
N ARG A 153 -3.18 -17.02 -4.05
CA ARG A 153 -4.51 -17.38 -3.56
C ARG A 153 -4.56 -18.74 -2.87
N SER A 154 -3.90 -19.76 -3.41
CA SER A 154 -3.83 -21.07 -2.76
C SER A 154 -3.19 -20.96 -1.38
N VAL A 155 -2.07 -20.23 -1.26
CA VAL A 155 -1.38 -20.01 0.03
C VAL A 155 -2.25 -19.25 1.04
N SER A 156 -3.13 -18.34 0.59
CA SER A 156 -4.02 -17.59 1.47
C SER A 156 -5.31 -18.35 1.82
N ILE A 157 -5.92 -19.04 0.85
CA ILE A 157 -7.22 -19.68 0.98
C ILE A 157 -7.11 -21.02 1.70
N ILE A 158 -6.07 -21.83 1.43
CA ILE A 158 -5.94 -23.17 2.02
C ILE A 158 -5.91 -23.10 3.55
N PRO A 159 -5.06 -22.27 4.20
CA PRO A 159 -5.08 -22.16 5.66
C PRO A 159 -6.42 -21.65 6.20
N SER A 160 -7.05 -20.71 5.49
CA SER A 160 -8.34 -20.15 5.87
C SER A 160 -9.45 -21.21 5.85
N ILE A 161 -9.48 -22.09 4.83
CA ILE A 161 -10.42 -23.21 4.74
C ILE A 161 -10.17 -24.22 5.86
N VAL A 162 -8.91 -24.55 6.14
CA VAL A 162 -8.55 -25.49 7.21
C VAL A 162 -9.02 -24.97 8.58
N VAL A 163 -8.76 -23.70 8.87
CA VAL A 163 -9.22 -23.07 10.12
C VAL A 163 -10.75 -23.01 10.19
N ALA A 164 -11.41 -22.64 9.10
CA ALA A 164 -12.88 -22.61 9.04
C ALA A 164 -13.50 -23.99 9.28
N GLY A 165 -12.90 -25.06 8.71
CA GLY A 165 -13.38 -26.43 8.89
C GLY A 165 -13.09 -27.02 10.28
N ALA A 166 -11.94 -26.68 10.89
CA ALA A 166 -11.53 -27.25 12.17
C ALA A 166 -12.04 -26.48 13.40
N VAL A 167 -12.06 -25.15 13.34
CA VAL A 167 -12.34 -24.26 14.50
C VAL A 167 -13.63 -23.46 14.32
N GLY A 168 -14.08 -23.24 13.07
CA GLY A 168 -15.27 -22.44 12.78
C GLY A 168 -15.05 -20.93 12.92
N ARG A 169 -16.14 -20.18 13.18
CA ARG A 169 -16.19 -18.70 13.12
C ARG A 169 -15.13 -18.02 13.99
N LYS A 170 -15.05 -18.40 15.28
CA LYS A 170 -14.08 -17.86 16.23
C LYS A 170 -12.62 -18.05 15.79
N GLY A 171 -12.33 -19.14 15.08
CA GLY A 171 -10.99 -19.39 14.52
C GLY A 171 -10.68 -18.46 13.35
N LEU A 172 -11.66 -18.19 12.49
CA LEU A 172 -11.50 -17.30 11.34
C LEU A 172 -11.22 -15.86 11.80
N ASP A 173 -11.95 -15.39 12.80
CA ASP A 173 -11.78 -14.08 13.40
C ASP A 173 -10.41 -13.87 14.02
N LYS A 174 -9.97 -14.84 14.84
CA LYS A 174 -8.61 -14.82 15.39
C LYS A 174 -7.55 -14.84 14.30
N THR A 175 -7.77 -15.59 13.21
CA THR A 175 -6.86 -15.63 12.06
C THR A 175 -6.82 -14.30 11.31
N LEU A 176 -7.97 -13.63 11.17
CA LEU A 176 -8.09 -12.31 10.58
C LEU A 176 -7.31 -11.27 11.40
N THR A 177 -7.55 -11.22 12.72
CA THR A 177 -6.83 -10.31 13.63
C THR A 177 -5.33 -10.61 13.65
N ALA A 178 -4.94 -11.90 13.72
CA ALA A 178 -3.53 -12.29 13.64
C ALA A 178 -2.86 -11.84 12.33
N SER A 179 -3.58 -11.93 11.20
CA SER A 179 -3.08 -11.44 9.91
C SER A 179 -2.81 -9.93 9.92
N GLN A 180 -3.63 -9.15 10.63
CA GLN A 180 -3.40 -7.71 10.81
C GLN A 180 -2.16 -7.42 11.66
N VAL A 181 -1.94 -8.21 12.72
CA VAL A 181 -0.72 -8.11 13.54
C VAL A 181 0.52 -8.41 12.69
N VAL A 182 0.50 -9.47 11.88
CA VAL A 182 1.62 -9.78 10.98
C VAL A 182 1.89 -8.62 10.01
N LEU A 183 0.83 -8.03 9.44
CA LEU A 183 0.96 -6.90 8.52
C LEU A 183 1.55 -5.66 9.21
N SER A 184 1.18 -5.41 10.46
CA SER A 184 1.67 -4.27 11.23
C SER A 184 3.16 -4.43 11.54
N VAL A 185 3.62 -5.64 11.87
CA VAL A 185 5.03 -5.97 12.11
C VAL A 185 5.90 -5.73 10.87
N ILE A 186 5.39 -5.98 9.67
CA ILE A 186 6.13 -5.77 8.41
C ILE A 186 6.31 -4.28 8.10
N LEU A 187 5.39 -3.43 8.55
CA LEU A 187 5.33 -2.02 8.15
C LEU A 187 6.59 -1.20 8.52
N PRO A 188 7.18 -1.28 9.73
CA PRO A 188 8.44 -0.60 10.06
C PRO A 188 9.60 -0.99 9.13
N PHE A 189 9.71 -2.27 8.78
CA PHE A 189 10.81 -2.79 7.95
C PHE A 189 10.71 -2.32 6.49
N VAL A 190 9.50 -2.14 5.97
CA VAL A 190 9.30 -1.61 4.61
C VAL A 190 9.43 -0.08 4.58
N SER A 191 8.97 0.61 5.62
CA SER A 191 8.99 2.07 5.68
C SER A 191 10.36 2.65 6.02
N ALA A 192 11.20 1.97 6.81
CA ALA A 192 12.55 2.45 7.14
C ALA A 192 13.44 2.69 5.90
N PRO A 193 13.61 1.72 4.98
CA PRO A 193 14.36 1.93 3.75
C PRO A 193 13.77 3.04 2.88
N LEU A 194 12.44 3.15 2.81
CA LEU A 194 11.80 4.20 2.04
C LEU A 194 12.15 5.59 2.57
N VAL A 195 12.06 5.79 3.89
CA VAL A 195 12.47 7.06 4.52
C VAL A 195 13.96 7.32 4.28
N TYR A 196 14.81 6.30 4.39
CA TYR A 196 16.23 6.42 4.13
C TYR A 196 16.55 6.87 2.68
N PHE A 197 15.97 6.21 1.68
CA PHE A 197 16.22 6.51 0.28
C PHE A 197 15.68 7.89 -0.13
N THR A 198 14.49 8.26 0.36
CA THR A 198 13.86 9.56 0.04
C THR A 198 14.58 10.76 0.68
N CYS A 199 15.36 10.55 1.74
CA CYS A 199 16.11 11.61 2.42
C CYS A 199 17.57 11.77 1.94
N ARG A 200 18.08 10.84 1.14
CA ARG A 200 19.47 10.82 0.68
C ARG A 200 19.60 11.42 -0.73
N ASN A 201 20.42 12.47 -0.85
CA ASN A 201 20.74 13.10 -2.15
C ASN A 201 21.25 12.09 -3.19
N ARG A 202 22.00 11.06 -2.76
CA ARG A 202 22.57 10.04 -3.65
C ARG A 202 21.49 9.32 -4.49
N TYR A 203 20.28 9.12 -3.94
CA TYR A 203 19.20 8.40 -4.61
C TYR A 203 18.14 9.33 -5.20
N MET A 204 17.95 10.52 -4.62
CA MET A 204 16.98 11.53 -5.05
C MET A 204 17.64 12.68 -5.82
N THR A 205 18.50 12.38 -6.79
CA THR A 205 19.07 13.38 -7.71
C THR A 205 18.76 12.97 -9.14
N VAL A 206 18.18 13.89 -9.89
CA VAL A 206 17.87 13.72 -11.32
C VAL A 206 18.98 14.41 -12.11
N PRO A 207 19.67 13.73 -13.03
CA PRO A 207 20.60 14.41 -13.92
C PRO A 207 19.83 15.43 -14.77
N SER A 208 20.24 16.69 -14.76
CA SER A 208 19.74 17.66 -15.73
C SER A 208 20.33 17.33 -17.09
N ASP A 209 19.51 17.37 -18.14
CA ASP A 209 20.06 17.28 -19.50
C ASP A 209 21.07 18.39 -19.77
N ARG A 210 22.08 18.01 -20.55
CA ARG A 210 23.26 18.80 -20.90
C ARG A 210 22.85 20.06 -21.65
N VAL A 211 23.13 21.23 -21.07
CA VAL A 211 23.32 22.43 -21.89
C VAL A 211 24.71 22.31 -22.50
N MET A 212 24.80 22.08 -23.82
CA MET A 212 26.03 22.23 -24.59
C MET A 212 26.41 23.72 -24.59
N HIS A 213 27.15 24.17 -23.57
CA HIS A 213 28.01 25.32 -23.70
C HIS A 213 29.43 24.82 -24.01
N GLY A 214 30.03 25.42 -25.04
CA GLY A 214 31.31 25.00 -25.60
C GLY A 214 32.43 24.90 -24.57
N GLU A 215 33.36 23.99 -24.87
CA GLU A 215 34.73 23.89 -24.32
C GLU A 215 34.97 24.56 -22.97
N ASP A 216 34.38 24.02 -21.89
CA ASP A 216 35.03 23.91 -20.58
C ASP A 216 34.16 23.06 -19.63
N GLN A 217 34.79 22.04 -19.04
CA GLN A 217 34.33 21.17 -17.94
C GLN A 217 32.81 21.01 -17.76
N THR A 218 32.25 19.92 -18.30
CA THR A 218 30.85 19.52 -18.12
C THR A 218 30.55 19.09 -16.68
N GLN A 219 30.25 20.03 -15.79
CA GLN A 219 29.57 19.72 -14.53
C GLN A 219 28.11 19.38 -14.82
N THR A 220 27.73 18.12 -14.61
CA THR A 220 26.33 17.71 -14.66
C THR A 220 25.65 18.25 -13.40
N GLU A 221 25.00 19.41 -13.47
CA GLU A 221 24.23 19.97 -12.34
C GLU A 221 22.97 19.14 -12.07
N GLY A 222 23.13 18.01 -11.38
CA GLY A 222 22.00 17.18 -10.96
C GLY A 222 21.04 17.95 -10.05
N VAL A 223 19.76 18.00 -10.42
CA VAL A 223 18.71 18.63 -9.60
C VAL A 223 18.37 17.70 -8.44
N LYS A 224 18.60 18.20 -7.22
CA LYS A 224 18.33 17.48 -5.97
C LYS A 224 16.83 17.54 -5.67
N MET A 225 16.18 16.38 -5.61
CA MET A 225 14.75 16.22 -5.33
C MET A 225 14.49 15.53 -3.97
N LYS A 226 15.45 15.62 -3.04
CA LYS A 226 15.30 15.06 -1.69
C LYS A 226 14.13 15.72 -0.96
N ASN A 227 13.56 14.98 -0.01
CA ASN A 227 12.57 15.55 0.91
C ASN A 227 13.11 16.78 1.65
N ASN A 228 12.23 17.75 1.88
CA ASN A 228 12.53 18.89 2.74
C ASN A 228 12.73 18.40 4.18
N LEU A 229 13.51 19.13 4.97
CA LEU A 229 13.81 18.82 6.36
C LEU A 229 12.55 18.58 7.19
N ILE A 230 11.51 19.41 6.99
CA ILE A 230 10.22 19.27 7.68
C ILE A 230 9.59 17.91 7.36
N THR A 231 9.48 17.54 6.08
CA THR A 231 8.93 16.26 5.64
C THR A 231 9.75 15.09 6.17
N THR A 232 11.08 15.21 6.19
CA THR A 232 11.98 14.21 6.76
C THR A 232 11.74 14.02 8.25
N VAL A 233 11.66 15.11 9.03
CA VAL A 233 11.41 15.03 10.48
C VAL A 233 10.04 14.39 10.74
N ILE A 234 9.00 14.82 10.04
CA ILE A 234 7.65 14.24 10.16
C ILE A 234 7.68 12.74 9.81
N ALA A 235 8.34 12.35 8.73
CA ALA A 235 8.43 10.95 8.32
C ALA A 235 9.16 10.09 9.36
N ILE A 236 10.23 10.59 9.97
CA ILE A 236 10.96 9.91 11.04
C ILE A 236 10.08 9.77 12.29
N VAL A 237 9.35 10.83 12.68
CA VAL A 237 8.44 10.78 13.83
C VAL A 237 7.32 9.77 13.61
N ILE A 238 6.67 9.79 12.43
CA ILE A 238 5.63 8.82 12.07
C ILE A 238 6.19 7.40 12.11
N TRP A 239 7.37 7.18 11.52
CA TRP A 239 8.03 5.88 11.54
C TRP A 239 8.32 5.40 12.96
N LEU A 240 8.81 6.29 13.83
CA LEU A 240 9.11 5.97 15.24
C LEU A 240 7.84 5.61 16.00
N ILE A 241 6.75 6.36 15.82
CA ILE A 241 5.45 6.05 16.43
C ILE A 241 4.97 4.66 15.97
N ILE A 242 5.02 4.38 14.67
CA ILE A 242 4.63 3.08 14.11
C ILE A 242 5.50 1.96 14.69
N ALA A 243 6.81 2.15 14.79
CA ALA A 243 7.72 1.16 15.34
C ALA A 243 7.43 0.88 16.83
N VAL A 244 7.29 1.93 17.65
CA VAL A 244 6.98 1.80 19.08
C VAL A 244 5.63 1.13 19.30
N MET A 245 4.59 1.52 18.55
CA MET A 245 3.27 0.91 18.64
C MET A 245 3.27 -0.56 18.21
N ASN A 246 4.04 -0.94 17.20
CA ASN A 246 4.18 -2.33 16.81
C ASN A 246 4.92 -3.17 17.85
N VAL A 247 5.97 -2.62 18.47
CA VAL A 247 6.67 -3.30 19.56
C VAL A 247 5.74 -3.47 20.76
N ALA A 248 4.99 -2.43 21.12
CA ALA A 248 4.00 -2.51 22.20
C ALA A 248 2.93 -3.57 21.91
N LEU A 249 2.40 -3.60 20.67
CA LEU A 249 1.43 -4.61 20.24
C LEU A 249 2.01 -6.03 20.36
N LEU A 250 3.22 -6.27 19.88
CA LEU A 250 3.88 -7.58 19.98
C LEU A 250 4.10 -8.00 21.43
N VAL A 251 4.50 -7.08 22.30
CA VAL A 251 4.67 -7.37 23.73
C VAL A 251 3.33 -7.69 24.38
N LEU A 252 2.27 -6.92 24.09
CA LEU A 252 0.93 -7.18 24.63
C LEU A 252 0.37 -8.51 24.15
N VAL A 253 0.55 -8.84 22.87
CA VAL A 253 0.18 -10.15 22.30
C VAL A 253 0.97 -11.27 22.98
N GLY A 254 2.28 -11.10 23.16
CA GLY A 254 3.13 -12.08 23.85
C GLY A 254 2.77 -12.27 25.32
N LEU A 255 2.23 -11.24 25.98
CA LEU A 255 1.73 -11.29 27.36
C LEU A 255 0.28 -11.80 27.47
N GLY A 256 -0.39 -12.10 26.35
CA GLY A 256 -1.79 -12.52 26.33
C GLY A 256 -2.77 -11.43 26.76
N LYS A 257 -2.38 -10.15 26.65
CA LYS A 257 -3.17 -8.96 27.04
C LYS A 257 -3.69 -8.15 25.85
N ALA A 258 -3.52 -8.68 24.63
CA ALA A 258 -3.98 -8.07 23.39
C ALA A 258 -5.29 -8.71 22.91
#